data_AF-A0A212KLP7-F1
#
_entry.id   AF-A0A212KLP7-F1
#
_cell.length_a   1.000
_cell.length_b   1.000
_cell.length_c   1.000
_cell.angle_alpha   90.00
_cell.angle_beta   90.00
_cell.angle_gamma   90.00
#
_symmetry.space_group_name_H-M   'P 1'
#
loop_
_entity.id
_entity.type
_entity.pdbx_description
1 polymer ?
#
loop_
_entity_poly.entity_id
_entity_poly.type
_entity_poly.pdbx_seq_one_letter_code
_entity_poly.pdbx_strand_id
1 'polypeptide(L)'
;MNQEQDRREEHHRLQREADQSRPKKKVSVVGYLAILFAAAFLLLLLSYFMQQRSSEAAISGLKDTMSSFQSVETLVDTNKRLQEENADLTEQVDKLDLRITALEKERLEMEKTSAEQEKQLQAMDWFWRIQRAYSKGSRSDAKTLIEQFEATGLPASLPQTSSAISDGPSPADQYDALLAALGIQKAEP
;
A
#
# COMPACT_ATOMS: atom_id res chain seq x y z
N MET A 1 -35.17 49.84 -103.61
CA MET A 1 -34.57 48.49 -103.49
C MET A 1 -33.08 48.67 -103.72
N ASN A 2 -32.31 48.77 -102.64
CA ASN A 2 -31.73 47.64 -101.90
C ASN A 2 -30.32 47.36 -102.42
N GLN A 3 -29.36 48.14 -101.94
CA GLN A 3 -27.95 47.80 -101.75
C GLN A 3 -27.22 49.07 -101.33
N GLU A 4 -26.23 48.96 -100.45
CA GLU A 4 -25.41 50.05 -99.87
C GLU A 4 -25.94 50.77 -98.62
N GLN A 5 -27.14 50.44 -98.14
CA GLN A 5 -27.39 50.49 -96.67
C GLN A 5 -26.49 49.48 -95.92
N ASP A 6 -26.01 48.41 -96.57
CA ASP A 6 -25.08 47.41 -95.99
C ASP A 6 -23.64 47.90 -95.78
N ARG A 7 -23.10 48.82 -96.61
CA ARG A 7 -21.72 49.30 -96.43
C ARG A 7 -21.54 50.24 -95.23
N ARG A 8 -22.65 50.76 -94.71
CA ARG A 8 -22.65 51.61 -93.52
C ARG A 8 -22.62 50.80 -92.23
N GLU A 9 -22.90 49.50 -92.27
CA GLU A 9 -22.95 48.65 -91.08
C GLU A 9 -21.70 47.78 -90.88
N GLU A 10 -20.94 47.48 -91.93
CA GLU A 10 -19.69 46.68 -91.82
C GLU A 10 -18.48 47.49 -91.33
N HIS A 11 -18.38 48.78 -91.66
CA HIS A 11 -17.28 49.63 -91.17
C HIS A 11 -17.40 49.99 -89.68
N HIS A 12 -18.54 49.72 -89.04
CA HIS A 12 -18.75 49.96 -87.62
C HIS A 12 -18.30 48.82 -86.70
N ARG A 13 -17.80 47.69 -87.24
CA ARG A 13 -17.53 46.49 -86.44
C ARG A 13 -16.07 46.01 -86.34
N LEU A 14 -15.12 46.58 -87.08
CA LEU A 14 -13.76 46.02 -87.17
C LEU A 14 -12.61 46.87 -86.59
N GLN A 15 -12.87 47.84 -85.71
CA GLN A 15 -11.77 48.51 -85.00
C GLN A 15 -12.12 48.90 -83.56
N ARG A 16 -12.89 48.02 -82.91
CA ARG A 16 -12.70 47.73 -81.48
C ARG A 16 -11.50 46.79 -81.37
N GLU A 17 -10.28 47.29 -81.44
CA GLU A 17 -9.09 46.60 -80.91
C GLU A 17 -7.84 47.44 -81.16
N ALA A 18 -6.94 47.42 -80.17
CA ALA A 18 -5.60 47.99 -80.16
C ALA A 18 -5.47 49.52 -79.91
N ASP A 19 -5.31 49.80 -78.62
CA ASP A 19 -4.20 50.61 -78.10
C ASP A 19 -4.20 52.12 -78.32
N GLN A 20 -5.19 52.71 -77.66
CA GLN A 20 -5.08 53.85 -76.76
C GLN A 20 -3.65 54.13 -76.21
N SER A 21 -2.84 54.86 -76.99
CA SER A 21 -1.49 55.26 -76.57
C SER A 21 -1.29 56.77 -76.74
N ARG A 22 -1.56 57.52 -75.65
CA ARG A 22 -1.00 58.83 -75.21
C ARG A 22 -1.90 59.46 -74.12
N PRO A 23 -1.41 60.34 -73.22
CA PRO A 23 -0.03 60.66 -72.83
C PRO A 23 0.21 60.51 -71.30
N LYS A 24 1.49 60.56 -70.91
CA LYS A 24 2.02 60.52 -69.54
C LYS A 24 1.32 61.55 -68.62
N LYS A 25 0.33 61.11 -67.83
CA LYS A 25 -0.13 61.85 -66.65
C LYS A 25 0.80 61.48 -65.49
N LYS A 26 1.35 62.49 -64.82
CA LYS A 26 2.18 62.36 -63.62
C LYS A 26 1.40 61.50 -62.62
N VAL A 27 1.74 60.22 -62.54
CA VAL A 27 1.08 59.29 -61.63
C VAL A 27 1.31 59.82 -60.23
N SER A 28 0.22 60.14 -59.56
CA SER A 28 0.22 60.77 -58.24
C SER A 28 1.05 59.93 -57.29
N VAL A 29 2.28 60.36 -57.01
CA VAL A 29 3.17 59.75 -56.00
C VAL A 29 2.46 59.73 -54.65
N VAL A 30 1.57 60.71 -54.41
CA VAL A 30 0.69 60.77 -53.24
C VAL A 30 -0.26 59.58 -53.17
N GLY A 31 -0.77 59.08 -54.31
CA GLY A 31 -1.59 57.87 -54.36
C GLY A 31 -0.81 56.61 -53.98
N TYR A 32 0.44 56.48 -54.46
CA TYR A 32 1.32 55.38 -54.05
C TYR A 32 1.72 55.50 -52.58
N LEU A 33 2.00 56.70 -52.07
CA LEU A 33 2.30 56.93 -50.65
C LEU A 33 1.09 56.59 -49.76
N ALA A 34 -0.13 56.95 -50.18
CA ALA A 34 -1.35 56.65 -49.47
C ALA A 34 -1.64 55.14 -49.43
N ILE A 35 -1.40 54.43 -50.55
CA ILE A 35 -1.51 52.96 -50.60
C ILE A 35 -0.42 52.31 -49.75
N LEU A 36 0.81 52.83 -49.75
CA LEU A 36 1.90 52.32 -48.92
C LEU A 36 1.59 52.50 -47.42
N PHE A 37 1.02 53.65 -47.04
CA PHE A 37 0.60 53.95 -45.67
C PHE A 37 -0.60 53.10 -45.25
N ALA A 38 -1.58 52.93 -46.13
CA ALA A 38 -2.72 52.04 -45.92
C ALA A 38 -2.27 50.57 -45.83
N ALA A 39 -1.30 50.16 -46.63
CA ALA A 39 -0.68 48.83 -46.56
C ALA A 39 0.09 48.64 -45.25
N ALA A 40 0.85 49.64 -44.80
CA ALA A 40 1.52 49.61 -43.50
C ALA A 40 0.53 49.55 -42.33
N PHE A 41 -0.58 50.28 -42.40
CA PHE A 41 -1.68 50.17 -41.43
C PHE A 41 -2.39 48.83 -41.47
N LEU A 42 -2.61 48.26 -42.66
CA LEU A 42 -3.14 46.90 -42.83
C LEU A 42 -2.17 45.86 -42.28
N LEU A 43 -0.87 46.02 -42.48
CA LEU A 43 0.16 45.16 -41.92
C LEU A 43 0.25 45.31 -40.40
N LEU A 44 0.12 46.53 -39.87
CA LEU A 44 0.01 46.77 -38.43
C LEU A 44 -1.28 46.17 -37.85
N LEU A 45 -2.40 46.25 -38.55
CA LEU A 45 -3.66 45.62 -38.15
C LEU A 45 -3.57 44.09 -38.19
N LEU A 46 -2.97 43.50 -39.23
CA LEU A 46 -2.70 42.06 -39.30
C LEU A 46 -1.71 41.62 -38.22
N SER A 47 -0.65 42.40 -37.99
CA SER A 47 0.36 42.13 -36.95
C SER A 47 -0.26 42.26 -35.57
N TYR A 48 -1.13 43.24 -35.35
CA TYR A 48 -1.87 43.42 -34.09
C TYR A 48 -2.87 42.28 -33.88
N PHE A 49 -3.55 41.81 -34.93
CA PHE A 49 -4.46 40.67 -34.86
C PHE A 49 -3.71 39.35 -34.60
N MET A 50 -2.55 39.18 -35.24
CA MET A 50 -1.61 38.10 -34.93
C MET A 50 -1.06 38.24 -33.51
N GLN A 51 -0.82 39.46 -33.01
CA GLN A 51 -0.31 39.71 -31.66
C GLN A 51 -1.37 39.52 -30.58
N GLN A 52 -2.65 39.74 -30.87
CA GLN A 52 -3.76 39.44 -29.97
C GLN A 52 -3.98 37.93 -29.83
N ARG A 53 -3.74 37.14 -30.89
CA ARG A 53 -3.70 35.66 -30.85
C ARG A 53 -2.35 35.07 -30.43
N SER A 54 -1.23 35.72 -30.67
CA SER A 54 0.12 35.24 -30.30
C SER A 54 0.50 35.63 -28.87
N SER A 55 -0.13 36.67 -28.31
CA SER A 55 -0.10 36.91 -26.86
C SER A 55 -0.88 35.82 -26.12
N GLU A 56 -1.98 35.30 -26.67
CA GLU A 56 -2.63 34.08 -26.16
C GLU A 56 -1.75 32.84 -26.33
N ALA A 57 -1.01 32.65 -27.43
CA ALA A 57 -0.16 31.47 -27.60
C ALA A 57 1.12 31.51 -26.75
N ALA A 58 1.75 32.68 -26.57
CA ALA A 58 2.92 32.83 -25.69
C ALA A 58 2.53 32.79 -24.20
N ILE A 59 1.39 33.38 -23.82
CA ILE A 59 0.85 33.28 -22.46
C ILE A 59 0.23 31.90 -22.22
N SER A 60 -0.36 31.22 -23.20
CA SER A 60 -0.82 29.83 -23.10
C SER A 60 0.37 28.90 -22.98
N GLY A 61 1.45 29.08 -23.74
CA GLY A 61 2.68 28.30 -23.56
C GLY A 61 3.32 28.53 -22.19
N LEU A 62 3.34 29.76 -21.67
CA LEU A 62 3.78 30.05 -20.30
C LEU A 62 2.82 29.54 -19.22
N LYS A 63 1.51 29.54 -19.47
CA LYS A 63 0.46 29.06 -18.56
C LYS A 63 0.37 27.54 -18.57
N ASP A 64 0.66 26.89 -19.68
CA ASP A 64 0.83 25.45 -19.82
C ASP A 64 2.15 25.01 -19.17
N THR A 65 3.21 25.81 -19.29
CA THR A 65 4.48 25.55 -18.58
C THR A 65 4.33 25.79 -17.07
N MET A 66 3.64 26.84 -16.62
CA MET A 66 3.30 27.05 -15.21
C MET A 66 2.34 26.00 -14.69
N SER A 67 1.32 25.62 -15.45
CA SER A 67 0.38 24.54 -15.10
C SER A 67 1.09 23.20 -15.08
N SER A 68 2.07 22.95 -15.95
CA SER A 68 2.91 21.76 -15.93
C SER A 68 3.85 21.77 -14.72
N PHE A 69 4.44 22.91 -14.37
CA PHE A 69 5.25 23.06 -13.16
C PHE A 69 4.41 22.87 -11.89
N GLN A 70 3.21 23.45 -11.85
CA GLN A 70 2.27 23.31 -10.74
C GLN A 70 1.72 21.88 -10.65
N SER A 71 1.54 21.19 -11.78
CA SER A 71 1.20 19.77 -11.86
C SER A 71 2.36 18.88 -11.41
N VAL A 72 3.61 19.24 -11.75
CA VAL A 72 4.82 18.54 -11.30
C VAL A 72 5.04 18.77 -9.80
N GLU A 73 4.81 19.97 -9.29
CA GLU A 73 4.89 20.28 -7.86
C GLU A 73 3.83 19.50 -7.07
N THR A 74 2.59 19.49 -7.55
CA THR A 74 1.53 18.65 -6.95
C THR A 74 1.80 17.15 -7.09
N LEU A 75 2.39 16.68 -8.19
CA LEU A 75 2.85 15.29 -8.34
C LEU A 75 3.99 14.95 -7.37
N VAL A 76 4.94 15.87 -7.14
CA VAL A 76 6.03 15.67 -6.19
C VAL A 76 5.51 15.67 -4.75
N ASP A 77 4.61 16.58 -4.41
CA ASP A 77 4.01 16.65 -3.08
C ASP A 77 3.10 15.45 -2.80
N THR A 78 2.34 14.99 -3.79
CA THR A 78 1.57 13.75 -3.66
C THR A 78 2.47 12.52 -3.57
N ASN A 79 3.59 12.47 -4.30
CA ASN A 79 4.55 11.38 -4.18
C ASN A 79 5.23 11.36 -2.81
N LYS A 80 5.63 12.53 -2.27
CA LYS A 80 6.13 12.66 -0.91
C LYS A 80 5.10 12.19 0.11
N ARG A 81 3.85 12.62 -0.01
CA ARG A 81 2.77 12.20 0.90
C ARG A 81 2.52 10.68 0.83
N LEU A 82 2.56 10.11 -0.37
CA LEU A 82 2.45 8.66 -0.57
C LEU A 82 3.67 7.91 -0.01
N GLN A 83 4.87 8.49 -0.07
CA GLN A 83 6.06 7.92 0.57
C GLN A 83 5.97 7.97 2.10
N GLU A 84 5.48 9.07 2.66
CA GLU A 84 5.21 9.20 4.10
C GLU A 84 4.15 8.18 4.56
N GLU A 85 3.06 8.02 3.82
CA GLU A 85 2.02 7.02 4.10
C GLU A 85 2.56 5.59 3.98
N ASN A 86 3.37 5.29 2.97
CA ASN A 86 4.03 3.99 2.88
C ASN A 86 5.01 3.75 4.03
N ALA A 87 5.73 4.77 4.49
CA ALA A 87 6.63 4.65 5.62
C ALA A 87 5.86 4.37 6.92
N ASP A 88 4.76 5.08 7.16
CA ASP A 88 3.88 4.87 8.32
C ASP A 88 3.22 3.49 8.27
N LEU A 89 2.72 3.06 7.11
CA LEU A 89 2.17 1.71 6.92
C LEU A 89 3.24 0.63 7.15
N THR A 90 4.48 0.85 6.70
CA THR A 90 5.58 -0.08 6.95
C THR A 90 5.90 -0.16 8.45
N GLU A 91 5.94 0.97 9.16
CA GLU A 91 6.14 0.98 10.60
C GLU A 91 4.99 0.28 11.35
N GLN A 92 3.74 0.43 10.87
CA GLN A 92 2.60 -0.29 11.43
C GLN A 92 2.72 -1.80 11.21
N VAL A 93 3.13 -2.24 10.02
CA VAL A 93 3.39 -3.66 9.73
C VAL A 93 4.48 -4.20 10.64
N ASP A 94 5.61 -3.50 10.78
CA ASP A 94 6.70 -3.92 11.67
C ASP A 94 6.25 -4.03 13.14
N LYS A 95 5.44 -3.07 13.61
CA LYS A 95 4.84 -3.11 14.96
C LYS A 95 3.90 -4.30 15.12
N LEU A 96 3.08 -4.60 14.11
CA LEU A 96 2.17 -5.75 14.13
C LEU A 96 2.95 -7.06 14.13
N ASP A 97 4.00 -7.19 13.34
CA ASP A 97 4.85 -8.39 13.29
C ASP A 97 5.57 -8.62 14.62
N LEU A 98 6.08 -7.56 15.25
CA LEU A 98 6.63 -7.63 16.61
C LEU A 98 5.57 -8.08 17.62
N ARG A 99 4.33 -7.57 17.51
CA ARG A 99 3.24 -7.95 18.40
C ARG A 99 2.83 -9.41 18.20
N ILE A 100 2.74 -9.88 16.97
CA ILE A 100 2.46 -11.28 16.63
C ILE A 100 3.53 -12.17 17.23
N THR A 101 4.81 -11.86 17.01
CA THR A 101 5.93 -12.63 17.56
C THR A 101 5.89 -12.69 19.10
N ALA A 102 5.53 -11.58 19.76
CA ALA A 102 5.37 -11.54 21.21
C ALA A 102 4.20 -12.43 21.68
N LEU A 103 3.05 -12.33 21.01
CA LEU A 103 1.86 -13.14 21.32
C LEU A 103 2.11 -14.64 21.07
N GLU A 104 2.88 -15.00 20.05
CA GLU A 104 3.24 -16.40 19.79
C GLU A 104 4.13 -16.98 20.88
N LYS A 105 5.11 -16.20 21.38
CA LYS A 105 5.92 -16.60 22.53
C LYS A 105 5.06 -16.78 23.78
N GLU A 106 4.18 -15.82 24.06
CA GLU A 106 3.26 -15.89 25.19
C GLU A 106 2.34 -17.12 25.10
N ARG A 107 1.80 -17.39 23.91
CA ARG A 107 0.97 -18.58 23.66
C ARG A 107 1.75 -19.87 23.91
N LEU A 108 3.00 -19.95 23.45
CA LEU A 108 3.84 -21.13 23.64
C LEU A 108 4.25 -21.33 25.10
N GLU A 109 4.47 -20.24 25.83
CA GLU A 109 4.68 -20.29 27.29
C GLU A 109 3.42 -20.76 28.01
N MET A 110 2.24 -20.22 27.67
CA MET A 110 0.96 -20.66 28.20
C MET A 110 0.66 -22.13 27.89
N GLU A 111 0.97 -22.59 26.69
CA GLU A 111 0.76 -23.99 26.29
C GLU A 111 1.69 -24.92 27.08
N LYS A 112 2.95 -24.53 27.30
CA LYS A 112 3.89 -25.27 28.15
C LYS A 112 3.41 -25.32 29.60
N THR A 113 2.97 -24.20 30.16
CA THR A 113 2.49 -24.16 31.55
C THR A 113 1.20 -24.97 31.71
N SER A 114 0.28 -24.89 30.75
CA SER A 114 -0.93 -25.73 30.73
C SER A 114 -0.58 -27.22 30.67
N ALA A 115 0.32 -27.61 29.77
CA ALA A 115 0.75 -29.01 29.66
C ALA A 115 1.43 -29.53 30.92
N GLU A 116 2.25 -28.70 31.59
CA GLU A 116 2.86 -29.06 32.87
C GLU A 116 1.82 -29.18 33.99
N GLN A 117 0.86 -28.24 34.06
CA GLN A 117 -0.24 -28.30 35.01
C GLN A 117 -1.14 -29.53 34.80
N GLU A 118 -1.42 -29.90 33.56
CA GLU A 118 -2.19 -31.11 33.24
C GLU A 118 -1.46 -32.38 33.70
N LYS A 119 -0.15 -32.47 33.44
CA LYS A 119 0.67 -33.58 33.95
C LYS A 119 0.67 -33.60 35.48
N GLN A 120 0.81 -32.44 36.11
CA GLN A 120 0.78 -32.32 37.57
C GLN A 120 -0.56 -32.80 38.15
N LEU A 121 -1.70 -32.42 37.54
CA LEU A 121 -3.02 -32.86 37.95
C LEU A 121 -3.20 -34.38 37.78
N GLN A 122 -2.75 -34.94 36.66
CA GLN A 122 -2.77 -36.38 36.44
C GLN A 122 -1.90 -37.12 37.45
N ALA A 123 -0.71 -36.60 37.74
CA ALA A 123 0.19 -37.15 38.76
C ALA A 123 -0.45 -37.11 40.15
N MET A 124 -1.17 -36.04 40.49
CA MET A 124 -1.94 -35.93 41.74
C MET A 124 -3.11 -36.92 41.81
N ASP A 125 -3.86 -37.14 40.73
CA ASP A 125 -4.94 -38.13 40.71
C ASP A 125 -4.40 -39.54 40.96
N TRP A 126 -3.32 -39.92 40.27
CA TRP A 126 -2.63 -41.18 40.50
C TRP A 126 -2.14 -41.32 41.94
N PHE A 127 -1.50 -40.29 42.48
CA PHE A 127 -1.04 -40.27 43.87
C PHE A 127 -2.19 -40.52 44.85
N TRP A 128 -3.32 -39.81 44.71
CA TRP A 128 -4.48 -40.01 45.58
C TRP A 128 -5.12 -41.39 45.44
N ARG A 129 -5.12 -41.96 44.23
CA ARG A 129 -5.59 -43.34 44.00
C ARG A 129 -4.71 -44.36 44.73
N ILE A 130 -3.39 -44.19 44.67
CA ILE A 130 -2.41 -45.03 45.37
C ILE A 130 -2.59 -44.89 46.90
N GLN A 131 -2.65 -43.66 47.40
CA GLN A 131 -2.82 -43.38 48.83
C GLN A 131 -4.12 -43.99 49.37
N ARG A 132 -5.21 -43.91 48.60
CA ARG A 132 -6.50 -44.53 48.95
C ARG A 132 -6.45 -46.06 48.94
N ALA A 133 -5.74 -46.67 48.00
CA ALA A 133 -5.54 -48.13 47.97
C ALA A 133 -4.72 -48.59 49.19
N TYR A 134 -3.67 -47.84 49.52
CA TYR A 134 -2.84 -48.09 50.70
C TYR A 134 -3.62 -47.93 52.01
N SER A 135 -4.42 -46.87 52.16
CA SER A 135 -5.23 -46.62 53.36
C SER A 135 -6.33 -47.68 53.57
N LYS A 136 -6.78 -48.33 52.49
CA LYS A 136 -7.72 -49.47 52.55
C LYS A 136 -7.05 -50.78 52.98
N GLY A 137 -5.73 -50.81 53.13
CA GLY A 137 -4.96 -51.99 53.54
C GLY A 137 -4.56 -52.93 52.39
N SER A 138 -4.97 -52.66 51.15
CA SER A 138 -4.63 -53.46 49.97
C SER A 138 -3.23 -53.12 49.45
N ARG A 139 -2.19 -53.68 50.08
CA ARG A 139 -0.80 -53.46 49.67
C ARG A 139 -0.48 -53.99 48.26
N SER A 140 -1.15 -55.06 47.81
CA SER A 140 -1.00 -55.58 46.44
C SER A 140 -1.49 -54.59 45.39
N ASP A 141 -2.66 -53.99 45.63
CA ASP A 141 -3.31 -53.08 44.68
C ASP A 141 -2.56 -51.74 44.63
N ALA A 142 -2.01 -51.29 45.77
CA ALA A 142 -1.13 -50.14 45.80
C ALA A 142 0.16 -50.39 45.00
N LYS A 143 0.75 -51.59 45.07
CA LYS A 143 1.95 -51.96 44.29
C LYS A 143 1.69 -51.93 42.78
N THR A 144 0.59 -52.51 42.32
CA THR A 144 0.26 -52.53 40.88
C THR A 144 -0.07 -51.13 40.35
N LEU A 145 -0.74 -50.29 41.14
CA LEU A 145 -0.99 -48.89 40.79
C LEU A 145 0.30 -48.06 40.73
N ILE A 146 1.26 -48.35 41.61
CA ILE A 146 2.59 -47.72 41.60
C ILE A 146 3.37 -48.11 40.33
N GLU A 147 3.39 -49.40 39.97
CA GLU A 147 4.05 -49.86 38.74
C GLU A 147 3.45 -49.20 37.50
N GLN A 148 2.13 -49.07 37.44
CA GLN A 148 1.44 -48.37 36.36
C GLN A 148 1.79 -46.87 36.35
N PHE A 149 1.88 -46.25 37.52
CA PHE A 149 2.22 -44.84 37.66
C PHE A 149 3.68 -44.56 37.24
N GLU A 150 4.64 -45.38 37.66
CA GLU A 150 6.04 -45.31 37.22
C GLU A 150 6.17 -45.52 35.70
N ALA A 151 5.43 -46.48 35.13
CA ALA A 151 5.41 -46.71 33.69
C ALA A 151 4.90 -45.52 32.87
N THR A 152 4.15 -44.61 33.49
CA THR A 152 3.64 -43.40 32.80
C THR A 152 4.66 -42.26 32.78
N GLY A 153 5.74 -42.31 33.56
CA GLY A 153 6.75 -41.23 33.66
C GLY A 153 6.25 -39.95 34.34
N LEU A 154 5.00 -39.95 34.84
CA LEU A 154 4.41 -38.85 35.63
C LEU A 154 4.91 -38.68 37.09
N PRO A 155 5.65 -39.62 37.75
CA PRO A 155 6.15 -39.39 39.10
C PRO A 155 7.06 -38.16 39.22
N ALA A 156 7.77 -37.79 38.14
CA ALA A 156 8.62 -36.60 38.09
C ALA A 156 7.83 -35.27 38.07
N SER A 157 6.54 -35.30 37.69
CA SER A 157 5.64 -34.13 37.67
C SER A 157 4.87 -33.96 38.97
N LEU A 158 5.19 -34.72 40.03
CA LEU A 158 4.62 -34.50 41.36
C LEU A 158 5.13 -33.18 41.95
N PRO A 159 4.26 -32.34 42.54
CA PRO A 159 4.69 -31.13 43.23
C PRO A 159 5.65 -31.45 44.38
N GLN A 160 6.81 -30.78 44.35
CA GLN A 160 7.79 -30.80 45.43
C GLN A 160 7.49 -29.80 46.55
N THR A 161 6.49 -28.93 46.36
CA THR A 161 6.03 -27.99 47.37
C THR A 161 4.56 -28.23 47.67
N SER A 162 4.21 -28.33 48.95
CA SER A 162 2.81 -28.35 49.37
C SER A 162 2.31 -26.92 49.40
N SER A 163 1.36 -26.58 48.53
CA SER A 163 0.70 -25.26 48.56
C SER A 163 -0.23 -25.10 49.77
N ALA A 164 -0.58 -26.19 50.45
CA ALA A 164 -1.53 -26.19 51.57
C ALA A 164 -0.86 -26.08 52.96
N ILE A 165 0.39 -26.55 53.11
CA ILE A 165 1.12 -26.55 54.40
C ILE A 165 2.58 -26.24 54.11
N SER A 166 3.06 -25.05 54.49
CA SER A 166 4.43 -24.60 54.19
C SER A 166 5.52 -25.41 54.91
N ASP A 167 5.16 -26.30 55.83
CA ASP A 167 6.09 -27.07 56.68
C ASP A 167 5.71 -28.57 56.74
N GLY A 168 4.90 -29.03 55.78
CA GLY A 168 4.44 -30.41 55.66
C GLY A 168 5.15 -31.16 54.54
N PRO A 169 5.26 -32.50 54.63
CA PRO A 169 5.90 -33.30 53.59
C PRO A 169 5.18 -33.09 52.25
N SER A 170 5.94 -32.80 51.19
CA SER A 170 5.37 -32.56 49.87
C SER A 170 4.70 -33.83 49.34
N PRO A 171 3.76 -33.72 48.38
CA PRO A 171 3.18 -34.90 47.75
C PRO A 171 4.22 -35.85 47.13
N ALA A 172 5.34 -35.32 46.63
CA ALA A 172 6.48 -36.11 46.20
C ALA A 172 7.14 -36.87 47.37
N ASP A 173 7.41 -36.19 48.50
CA ASP A 173 8.00 -36.84 49.69
C ASP A 173 7.07 -37.91 50.28
N GLN A 174 5.76 -37.66 50.26
CA GLN A 174 4.76 -38.64 50.70
C GLN A 174 4.72 -39.85 49.78
N TYR A 175 4.92 -39.66 48.48
CA TYR A 175 5.03 -40.76 47.53
C TYR A 175 6.29 -41.59 47.77
N ASP A 176 7.45 -40.95 47.97
CA ASP A 176 8.70 -41.65 48.30
C ASP A 176 8.61 -42.40 49.64
N ALA A 177 7.93 -41.83 50.63
CA ALA A 177 7.63 -42.51 51.90
C ALA A 177 6.72 -43.73 51.70
N LEU A 178 5.74 -43.67 50.79
CA LEU A 178 4.89 -44.80 50.42
C LEU A 178 5.67 -45.90 49.69
N LEU A 179 6.58 -45.53 48.79
CA LEU A 179 7.48 -46.48 48.13
C LEU A 179 8.35 -47.23 49.15
N ALA A 180 8.96 -46.49 50.10
CA ALA A 180 9.76 -47.05 51.18
C ALA A 180 8.94 -47.99 52.09
N ALA A 181 7.72 -47.60 52.44
CA ALA A 181 6.82 -48.42 53.26
C ALA A 181 6.37 -49.72 52.56
N LEU A 182 6.32 -49.72 51.23
CA LEU A 182 5.94 -50.88 50.40
C LEU A 182 7.15 -51.74 49.97
N GLY A 183 8.37 -51.26 50.25
CA GLY A 183 9.63 -51.92 49.89
C GLY A 183 9.88 -51.98 48.38
N ILE A 184 9.32 -51.04 47.62
CA ILE A 184 9.48 -50.95 46.16
C ILE A 184 10.68 -50.04 45.90
N GLN A 185 11.68 -50.51 45.14
CA GLN A 185 12.72 -49.61 44.65
C GLN A 185 12.18 -48.85 43.45
N LYS A 186 12.34 -47.51 43.49
CA LYS A 186 12.01 -46.63 42.38
C LYS A 186 12.71 -47.15 41.12
N ALA A 187 11.97 -47.25 40.01
CA ALA A 187 12.58 -47.57 38.74
C ALA A 187 13.47 -46.38 38.36
N GLU A 188 14.78 -46.54 38.55
CA GLU A 188 15.75 -45.55 38.10
C GLU A 188 15.70 -45.45 36.57
N PRO A 189 15.67 -44.25 35.98
CA PRO A 189 15.62 -44.07 34.52
C PRO A 189 16.88 -44.55 33.79
#